data_AF-A0A931M1I8-F1
#
_entry.id   AF-A0A931M1I8-F1
#
_cell.length_a   1.000
_cell.length_b   1.000
_cell.length_c   1.000
_cell.angle_alpha   90.00
_cell.angle_beta   90.00
_cell.angle_gamma   90.00
#
_symmetry.space_group_name_H-M   'P 1'
#
loop_
_entity.id
_entity.type
_entity.pdbx_description
1 polymer ?
#
loop_
_entity_poly.entity_id
_entity_poly.type
_entity_poly.pdbx_seq_one_letter_code
_entity_poly.pdbx_strand_id
1 'polypeptide(L)'
;MSPSKIYITLFSLMMVCSSVCFAQNSESLKGKDFPQDFAVKDTMFKAPYVDVDEWRDKPVHHHYVHGGFKGTDTRFSFYFPAKEKFEGHFFQYITPVPDNENVSQGATGEGDKIGFSVSHGAYFIESNGGGKYGAGMPGSGIDATIGAYRANAACAQFSRIVAARIYSTQKHIYGYAFGGSGGAYRTIGGLENTDGVWDGAVPYVLGSPMAIPNVFTVRIYAMRILHDKFPQIVDAIEPGGGDMYAGLNDEEKQALTEVTKMGFPPKAWFAYKTMGLHAFPVLYPGVKMADAKYFTDFWTVPGYDGADSTNSVRKVRIQQSSKIKMIITTDLAAKFGIPQPENAGQARGTADAAWKSVGGAEGGMPVAFQLENTLPDANYLGGDLIIKSGDAAGKKLFIPNVSDDKIILGTADAKVLAQIKVGDEVVLDNSDFLAAQTYHRHQVPGKEYHVWDQFRDATGKPIYPQRPMLLGPLFTQAASGVLPEGKFKGKVILLGSLWDSEAFPWQQDWYRSKVKE
;
A
#
# COMPACT_ATOMS: atom_id res chain seq x y z
N MET A 1 -59.68 -68.22 -39.77
CA MET A 1 -60.65 -68.07 -38.67
C MET A 1 -59.97 -67.29 -37.55
N SER A 2 -60.58 -66.18 -37.13
CA SER A 2 -60.26 -65.40 -35.91
C SER A 2 -60.52 -66.27 -34.64
N PRO A 3 -60.09 -65.93 -33.38
CA PRO A 3 -59.84 -64.56 -32.90
C PRO A 3 -58.79 -64.30 -31.78
N SER A 4 -58.54 -62.99 -31.62
CA SER A 4 -58.40 -62.17 -30.39
C SER A 4 -57.23 -62.29 -29.40
N LYS A 5 -56.44 -61.20 -29.38
CA LYS A 5 -56.13 -60.24 -28.28
C LYS A 5 -55.60 -60.74 -26.93
N ILE A 6 -54.44 -60.19 -26.54
CA ILE A 6 -54.22 -59.46 -25.26
C ILE A 6 -53.24 -58.29 -25.56
N TYR A 7 -53.63 -57.08 -25.14
CA TYR A 7 -52.83 -55.86 -25.19
C TYR A 7 -52.00 -55.73 -23.91
N ILE A 8 -50.70 -55.41 -24.03
CA ILE A 8 -49.90 -54.88 -22.92
C ILE A 8 -49.46 -53.47 -23.33
N THR A 9 -50.01 -52.48 -22.65
CA THR A 9 -49.63 -51.07 -22.75
C THR A 9 -48.50 -50.81 -21.74
N LEU A 10 -47.27 -50.59 -22.21
CA LEU A 10 -46.19 -50.05 -21.38
C LEU A 10 -46.37 -48.53 -21.28
N PHE A 11 -46.71 -48.05 -20.08
CA PHE A 11 -46.62 -46.64 -19.73
C PHE A 11 -45.18 -46.33 -19.29
N SER A 12 -44.45 -45.59 -20.12
CA SER A 12 -43.17 -44.99 -19.72
C SER A 12 -43.45 -43.78 -18.82
N LEU A 13 -43.21 -43.93 -17.51
CA LEU A 13 -43.30 -42.84 -16.55
C LEU A 13 -42.03 -41.98 -16.70
N MET A 14 -42.14 -40.89 -17.45
CA MET A 14 -41.10 -39.87 -17.54
C MET A 14 -41.14 -39.04 -16.24
N MET A 15 -40.30 -39.39 -15.27
CA MET A 15 -40.07 -38.56 -14.08
C MET A 15 -39.36 -37.28 -14.54
N VAL A 16 -40.13 -36.21 -14.70
CA VAL A 16 -39.59 -34.85 -14.72
C VAL A 16 -39.15 -34.54 -13.30
N CYS A 17 -37.86 -34.73 -13.00
CA CYS A 17 -37.22 -34.12 -11.84
C CYS A 17 -37.19 -32.61 -12.07
N SER A 18 -38.29 -31.93 -11.75
CA SER A 18 -38.28 -30.49 -11.48
C SER A 18 -37.38 -30.27 -10.26
N SER A 19 -36.16 -29.82 -10.51
CA SER A 19 -35.27 -29.23 -9.51
C SER A 19 -35.98 -27.98 -8.96
N VAL A 20 -36.76 -28.17 -7.90
CA VAL A 20 -37.22 -27.08 -7.06
C VAL A 20 -35.98 -26.56 -6.35
N CYS A 21 -35.34 -25.54 -6.92
CA CYS A 21 -34.50 -24.64 -6.14
C CYS A 21 -35.38 -24.10 -5.02
N PHE A 22 -35.20 -24.61 -3.80
CA PHE A 22 -35.69 -23.92 -2.63
C PHE A 22 -34.99 -22.56 -2.61
N ALA A 23 -35.70 -21.52 -3.06
CA ALA A 23 -35.36 -20.17 -2.70
C ALA A 23 -35.32 -20.12 -1.17
N GLN A 24 -34.12 -19.98 -0.61
CA GLN A 24 -33.96 -19.66 0.80
C GLN A 24 -34.56 -18.26 1.00
N ASN A 25 -35.87 -18.21 1.28
CA ASN A 25 -36.57 -17.01 1.75
C ASN A 25 -36.08 -16.72 3.18
N SER A 26 -34.86 -16.19 3.31
CA SER A 26 -34.56 -15.33 4.45
C SER A 26 -35.24 -13.98 4.19
N GLU A 27 -35.87 -13.41 5.21
CA GLU A 27 -36.31 -12.02 5.12
C GLU A 27 -35.10 -11.14 4.79
N SER A 28 -35.26 -10.18 3.87
CA SER A 28 -34.17 -9.29 3.52
C SER A 28 -33.64 -8.55 4.76
N LEU A 29 -32.32 -8.50 4.86
CA LEU A 29 -31.54 -7.74 5.84
C LEU A 29 -31.62 -6.23 5.59
N LYS A 30 -31.97 -5.81 4.38
CA LYS A 30 -32.10 -4.40 4.01
C LYS A 30 -33.20 -3.72 4.83
N GLY A 31 -32.87 -2.56 5.41
CA GLY A 31 -33.81 -1.77 6.20
C GLY A 31 -34.19 -2.38 7.56
N LYS A 32 -33.58 -3.50 7.95
CA LYS A 32 -33.73 -4.07 9.31
C LYS A 32 -32.95 -3.23 10.32
N ASP A 33 -33.45 -3.20 11.55
CA ASP A 33 -32.75 -2.57 12.66
C ASP A 33 -31.72 -3.55 13.26
N PHE A 34 -30.47 -3.09 13.32
CA PHE A 34 -29.31 -3.79 13.87
C PHE A 34 -28.73 -3.20 15.18
N PRO A 35 -28.94 -1.92 15.56
CA PRO A 35 -28.38 -1.33 16.78
C PRO A 35 -28.76 -2.04 18.09
N GLN A 36 -29.89 -2.75 18.13
CA GLN A 36 -30.29 -3.49 19.34
C GLN A 36 -29.46 -4.77 19.56
N ASP A 37 -28.87 -5.32 18.49
CA ASP A 37 -28.11 -6.58 18.53
C ASP A 37 -26.59 -6.38 18.38
N PHE A 38 -26.14 -5.16 18.02
CA PHE A 38 -24.74 -4.83 17.82
C PHE A 38 -24.18 -3.97 18.96
N ALA A 39 -23.82 -4.63 20.06
CA ALA A 39 -23.11 -3.99 21.17
C ALA A 39 -21.59 -3.94 20.89
N VAL A 40 -21.08 -2.76 20.55
CA VAL A 40 -19.64 -2.53 20.31
C VAL A 40 -19.10 -1.52 21.32
N LYS A 41 -17.86 -1.75 21.81
CA LYS A 41 -17.18 -0.82 22.73
C LYS A 41 -16.95 0.55 22.06
N ASP A 42 -16.68 0.54 20.76
CA ASP A 42 -16.47 1.73 19.96
C ASP A 42 -17.79 2.36 19.52
N THR A 43 -18.23 3.36 20.28
CA THR A 43 -19.52 4.04 20.05
C THR A 43 -19.61 4.77 18.70
N MET A 44 -18.49 4.98 18.01
CA MET A 44 -18.48 5.55 16.64
C MET A 44 -19.22 4.64 15.65
N PHE A 45 -19.18 3.32 15.87
CA PHE A 45 -19.75 2.31 14.98
C PHE A 45 -21.05 1.68 15.50
N LYS A 46 -21.75 2.35 16.43
CA LYS A 46 -22.95 1.80 17.09
C LYS A 46 -24.18 1.62 16.19
N ALA A 47 -24.18 2.18 14.98
CA ALA A 47 -25.35 2.24 14.11
C ALA A 47 -25.08 1.66 12.71
N PRO A 48 -24.85 0.33 12.59
CA PRO A 48 -24.71 -0.31 11.29
C PRO A 48 -26.03 -0.30 10.50
N TYR A 49 -25.93 -0.31 9.18
CA TYR A 49 -27.05 -0.50 8.25
C TYR A 49 -26.64 -1.35 7.05
N VAL A 50 -27.63 -2.00 6.45
CA VAL A 50 -27.52 -2.74 5.19
C VAL A 50 -28.35 -2.02 4.14
N ASP A 51 -27.73 -1.69 3.00
CA ASP A 51 -28.39 -1.04 1.85
C ASP A 51 -28.47 -1.93 0.60
N VAL A 52 -27.67 -3.01 0.53
CA VAL A 52 -27.73 -4.06 -0.50
C VAL A 52 -27.70 -5.44 0.15
N ASP A 53 -28.55 -6.34 -0.36
CA ASP A 53 -28.76 -7.69 0.14
C ASP A 53 -29.29 -8.57 -1.01
N GLU A 54 -28.41 -9.31 -1.68
CA GLU A 54 -28.75 -10.04 -2.91
C GLU A 54 -27.84 -11.25 -3.17
N TRP A 55 -28.33 -12.23 -3.94
CA TRP A 55 -27.49 -13.30 -4.46
C TRP A 55 -26.77 -12.87 -5.75
N ARG A 56 -25.52 -13.31 -5.90
CA ARG A 56 -24.70 -13.09 -7.09
C ARG A 56 -24.02 -14.39 -7.51
N ASP A 57 -23.77 -14.53 -8.81
CA ASP A 57 -23.16 -15.74 -9.39
C ASP A 57 -21.68 -15.60 -9.74
N LYS A 58 -21.12 -14.37 -9.66
CA LYS A 58 -19.72 -14.07 -9.99
C LYS A 58 -19.03 -13.36 -8.83
N PRO A 59 -17.76 -13.67 -8.50
CA PRO A 59 -16.87 -14.65 -9.16
C PRO A 59 -17.26 -16.11 -8.89
N VAL A 60 -18.03 -16.34 -7.82
CA VAL A 60 -18.66 -17.62 -7.48
C VAL A 60 -20.06 -17.33 -6.94
N HIS A 61 -20.93 -18.34 -6.85
CA HIS A 61 -22.25 -18.17 -6.25
C HIS A 61 -22.13 -17.82 -4.75
N HIS A 62 -22.62 -16.64 -4.37
CA HIS A 62 -22.56 -16.11 -3.00
C HIS A 62 -23.70 -15.13 -2.71
N HIS A 63 -24.00 -14.95 -1.43
CA HIS A 63 -24.93 -13.95 -0.92
C HIS A 63 -24.13 -12.69 -0.57
N TYR A 64 -24.36 -11.62 -1.32
CA TYR A 64 -23.70 -10.33 -1.17
C TYR A 64 -24.51 -9.41 -0.25
N VAL A 65 -23.84 -8.87 0.75
CA VAL A 65 -24.39 -7.87 1.67
C VAL A 65 -23.45 -6.67 1.72
N HIS A 66 -23.99 -5.48 1.50
CA HIS A 66 -23.24 -4.23 1.59
C HIS A 66 -23.98 -3.19 2.42
N GLY A 67 -23.21 -2.28 3.01
CA GLY A 67 -23.73 -1.21 3.83
C GLY A 67 -22.62 -0.39 4.50
N GLY A 68 -22.90 0.10 5.71
CA GLY A 68 -21.94 0.90 6.46
C GLY A 68 -22.42 1.23 7.87
N PHE A 69 -21.82 2.27 8.45
CA PHE A 69 -22.18 2.78 9.78
C PHE A 69 -22.66 4.23 9.70
N LYS A 70 -23.84 4.54 10.26
CA LYS A 70 -24.41 5.88 10.21
C LYS A 70 -23.52 6.86 10.99
N GLY A 71 -23.27 8.04 10.41
CA GLY A 71 -22.42 9.06 11.02
C GLY A 71 -20.92 8.85 10.80
N THR A 72 -20.54 7.86 9.99
CA THR A 72 -19.17 7.64 9.54
C THR A 72 -19.15 7.44 8.02
N ASP A 73 -17.96 7.45 7.42
CA ASP A 73 -17.79 7.02 6.02
C ASP A 73 -17.41 5.54 5.90
N THR A 74 -17.43 4.78 6.99
CA THR A 74 -17.06 3.36 6.95
C THR A 74 -18.12 2.58 6.18
N ARG A 75 -17.67 1.91 5.12
CA ARG A 75 -18.47 1.01 4.29
C ARG A 75 -17.87 -0.39 4.33
N PHE A 76 -18.72 -1.39 4.11
CA PHE A 76 -18.32 -2.80 4.07
C PHE A 76 -19.01 -3.54 2.93
N SER A 77 -18.35 -4.61 2.48
CA SER A 77 -18.92 -5.64 1.62
C SER A 77 -18.63 -7.02 2.19
N PHE A 78 -19.66 -7.85 2.29
CA PHE A 78 -19.61 -9.21 2.79
C PHE A 78 -20.10 -10.19 1.72
N TYR A 79 -19.41 -11.32 1.58
CA TYR A 79 -19.63 -12.31 0.52
C TYR A 79 -19.79 -13.69 1.16
N PHE A 80 -21.02 -14.12 1.35
CA PHE A 80 -21.36 -15.32 2.11
C PHE A 80 -21.54 -16.53 1.19
N PRO A 81 -20.91 -17.70 1.47
CA PRO A 81 -21.23 -18.94 0.77
C PRO A 81 -22.69 -19.37 1.01
N ALA A 82 -23.19 -20.25 0.15
CA ALA A 82 -24.42 -20.98 0.41
C ALA A 82 -24.35 -21.70 1.77
N LYS A 83 -25.48 -21.74 2.49
CA LYS A 83 -25.57 -22.29 3.85
C LYS A 83 -24.97 -23.69 3.98
N GLU A 84 -25.16 -24.51 2.95
CA GLU A 84 -24.70 -25.90 2.88
C GLU A 84 -23.18 -26.02 2.75
N LYS A 85 -22.50 -24.93 2.35
CA LYS A 85 -21.05 -24.86 2.20
C LYS A 85 -20.36 -24.11 3.34
N PHE A 86 -21.11 -23.44 4.22
CA PHE A 86 -20.51 -22.64 5.28
C PHE A 86 -19.91 -23.50 6.40
N GLU A 87 -18.62 -23.33 6.66
CA GLU A 87 -17.86 -24.12 7.64
C GLU A 87 -17.57 -23.37 8.95
N GLY A 88 -18.10 -22.15 9.12
CA GLY A 88 -17.91 -21.40 10.37
C GLY A 88 -16.71 -20.44 10.38
N HIS A 89 -16.23 -20.03 9.21
CA HIS A 89 -15.03 -19.19 9.07
C HIS A 89 -15.28 -17.90 8.27
N PHE A 90 -14.45 -16.87 8.50
CA PHE A 90 -14.33 -15.73 7.60
C PHE A 90 -12.91 -15.24 7.41
N PHE A 91 -12.65 -14.66 6.24
CA PHE A 91 -11.39 -14.02 5.91
C PHE A 91 -11.60 -12.53 5.66
N GLN A 92 -10.73 -11.69 6.22
CA GLN A 92 -10.72 -10.25 6.01
C GLN A 92 -9.40 -9.80 5.42
N TYR A 93 -9.47 -9.22 4.22
CA TYR A 93 -8.34 -8.51 3.66
C TYR A 93 -8.28 -7.09 4.21
N ILE A 94 -7.11 -6.70 4.72
CA ILE A 94 -6.83 -5.35 5.20
C ILE A 94 -5.85 -4.68 4.25
N THR A 95 -6.34 -3.64 3.58
CA THR A 95 -5.59 -2.90 2.55
C THR A 95 -4.46 -2.06 3.16
N PRO A 96 -3.40 -1.75 2.39
CA PRO A 96 -2.29 -0.93 2.87
C PRO A 96 -2.65 0.49 3.30
N VAL A 97 -3.61 1.07 2.59
CA VAL A 97 -4.23 2.36 2.87
C VAL A 97 -5.74 2.17 2.89
N PRO A 98 -6.53 3.02 3.57
CA PRO A 98 -7.96 3.04 3.38
C PRO A 98 -8.25 3.29 1.90
N ASP A 99 -9.12 2.47 1.34
CA ASP A 99 -9.40 2.47 -0.09
C ASP A 99 -10.90 2.30 -0.29
N ASN A 100 -11.33 1.18 -0.86
CA ASN A 100 -12.71 0.90 -1.16
C ASN A 100 -13.12 -0.48 -0.62
N GLU A 101 -14.37 -0.63 -0.23
CA GLU A 101 -14.97 -1.88 0.23
C GLU A 101 -15.29 -2.86 -0.91
N ASN A 102 -14.79 -2.63 -2.12
CA ASN A 102 -15.02 -3.47 -3.29
C ASN A 102 -13.72 -3.79 -4.05
N VAL A 103 -12.55 -3.59 -3.43
CA VAL A 103 -11.24 -3.79 -4.09
C VAL A 103 -11.03 -5.24 -4.54
N SER A 104 -11.73 -6.20 -3.92
CA SER A 104 -11.62 -7.61 -4.26
C SER A 104 -12.58 -8.03 -5.38
N GLN A 105 -13.55 -7.20 -5.76
CA GLN A 105 -14.51 -7.53 -6.81
C GLN A 105 -13.84 -7.49 -8.19
N GLY A 106 -14.09 -8.52 -9.00
CA GLY A 106 -13.52 -8.65 -10.35
C GLY A 106 -12.08 -9.17 -10.40
N ALA A 107 -11.45 -9.42 -9.25
CA ALA A 107 -10.15 -10.07 -9.20
C ALA A 107 -10.23 -11.53 -9.68
N THR A 108 -9.13 -12.03 -10.26
CA THR A 108 -9.01 -13.39 -10.80
C THR A 108 -7.71 -14.05 -10.34
N GLY A 109 -7.63 -15.38 -10.40
CA GLY A 109 -6.42 -16.13 -10.05
C GLY A 109 -6.04 -15.93 -8.58
N GLU A 110 -4.76 -15.70 -8.30
CA GLU A 110 -4.24 -15.45 -6.93
C GLU A 110 -4.84 -14.19 -6.27
N GLY A 111 -5.40 -13.28 -7.07
CA GLY A 111 -6.07 -12.08 -6.58
C GLY A 111 -7.50 -12.33 -6.08
N ASP A 112 -8.15 -13.42 -6.48
CA ASP A 112 -9.57 -13.71 -6.23
C ASP A 112 -9.83 -14.19 -4.79
N LYS A 113 -9.83 -13.23 -3.87
CA LYS A 113 -10.07 -13.48 -2.44
C LYS A 113 -11.51 -13.92 -2.17
N ILE A 114 -12.47 -13.41 -2.95
CA ILE A 114 -13.89 -13.75 -2.81
C ILE A 114 -14.09 -15.21 -3.20
N GLY A 115 -13.65 -15.59 -4.41
CA GLY A 115 -13.73 -16.95 -4.90
C GLY A 115 -12.96 -17.93 -4.03
N PHE A 116 -11.75 -17.58 -3.59
CA PHE A 116 -10.98 -18.38 -2.64
C PHE A 116 -11.78 -18.62 -1.34
N SER A 117 -12.26 -17.56 -0.67
CA SER A 117 -12.95 -17.70 0.62
C SER A 117 -14.20 -18.56 0.50
N VAL A 118 -15.09 -18.21 -0.45
CA VAL A 118 -16.41 -18.84 -0.61
C VAL A 118 -16.30 -20.30 -1.04
N SER A 119 -15.31 -20.64 -1.88
CA SER A 119 -15.08 -22.04 -2.28
C SER A 119 -14.49 -22.91 -1.17
N HIS A 120 -13.89 -22.31 -0.12
CA HIS A 120 -13.33 -22.98 1.04
C HIS A 120 -14.20 -22.83 2.29
N GLY A 121 -15.50 -22.64 2.11
CA GLY A 121 -16.50 -22.62 3.19
C GLY A 121 -16.43 -21.43 4.15
N ALA A 122 -15.67 -20.40 3.80
CA ALA A 122 -15.58 -19.16 4.55
C ALA A 122 -16.33 -18.03 3.83
N TYR A 123 -16.91 -17.09 4.58
CA TYR A 123 -17.32 -15.81 3.95
C TYR A 123 -16.13 -14.85 3.88
N PHE A 124 -16.12 -14.01 2.85
CA PHE A 124 -15.12 -12.95 2.73
C PHE A 124 -15.71 -11.63 3.22
N ILE A 125 -14.90 -10.81 3.87
CA ILE A 125 -15.26 -9.42 4.21
C ILE A 125 -14.15 -8.46 3.80
N GLU A 126 -14.56 -7.27 3.41
CA GLU A 126 -13.66 -6.14 3.20
C GLU A 126 -14.34 -4.84 3.63
N SER A 127 -13.53 -3.83 3.93
CA SER A 127 -14.00 -2.49 4.29
C SER A 127 -13.18 -1.44 3.57
N ASN A 128 -13.72 -0.23 3.47
CA ASN A 128 -12.98 0.91 2.94
C ASN A 128 -11.99 1.53 3.95
N GLY A 129 -11.80 0.91 5.13
CA GLY A 129 -10.88 1.41 6.15
C GLY A 129 -11.26 2.78 6.72
N GLY A 130 -12.55 3.12 6.78
CA GLY A 130 -13.02 4.39 7.36
C GLY A 130 -13.13 5.57 6.39
N GLY A 131 -12.91 5.34 5.10
CA GLY A 131 -13.11 6.34 4.05
C GLY A 131 -12.17 7.55 4.17
N LYS A 132 -12.66 8.75 3.82
CA LYS A 132 -11.89 10.02 3.83
C LYS A 132 -11.24 10.37 5.17
N TYR A 133 -11.67 9.74 6.27
CA TYR A 133 -11.11 9.91 7.61
C TYR A 133 -10.16 8.78 8.05
N GLY A 134 -9.83 7.81 7.18
CA GLY A 134 -9.00 6.66 7.55
C GLY A 134 -7.49 6.86 7.35
N ALA A 135 -7.08 7.85 6.55
CA ALA A 135 -5.69 8.04 6.13
C ALA A 135 -5.09 9.27 6.85
N GLY A 136 -4.83 9.13 8.15
CA GLY A 136 -4.15 10.18 8.90
C GLY A 136 -2.64 10.14 8.64
N MET A 137 -2.12 11.08 7.86
CA MET A 137 -0.67 11.33 7.82
C MET A 137 -0.25 12.13 9.05
N PRO A 138 1.02 12.04 9.52
CA PRO A 138 1.50 12.87 10.63
C PRO A 138 1.19 14.35 10.40
N GLY A 139 0.54 15.00 11.38
CA GLY A 139 0.15 16.42 11.29
C GLY A 139 -1.21 16.70 10.64
N SER A 140 -1.95 15.70 10.15
CA SER A 140 -3.26 15.89 9.52
C SER A 140 -4.43 16.19 10.48
N GLY A 141 -4.27 15.92 11.78
CA GLY A 141 -5.34 16.05 12.78
C GLY A 141 -6.43 14.96 12.70
N ILE A 142 -6.27 13.99 11.79
CA ILE A 142 -7.16 12.83 11.65
C ILE A 142 -6.74 11.77 12.67
N ASP A 143 -7.71 11.18 13.37
CA ASP A 143 -7.47 10.04 14.27
C ASP A 143 -7.08 8.79 13.44
N ALA A 144 -5.78 8.51 13.40
CA ALA A 144 -5.21 7.40 12.64
C ALA A 144 -5.77 6.03 13.07
N THR A 145 -6.25 5.87 14.31
CA THR A 145 -6.77 4.59 14.81
C THR A 145 -8.01 4.13 14.04
N ILE A 146 -8.79 5.07 13.49
CA ILE A 146 -10.02 4.79 12.74
C ILE A 146 -9.69 3.93 11.52
N GLY A 147 -8.82 4.42 10.64
CA GLY A 147 -8.47 3.67 9.45
C GLY A 147 -7.41 2.62 9.68
N ALA A 148 -6.58 2.77 10.70
CA ALA A 148 -5.59 1.76 11.04
C ALA A 148 -6.26 0.43 11.43
N TYR A 149 -7.26 0.45 12.31
CA TYR A 149 -7.88 -0.80 12.75
C TYR A 149 -9.36 -0.72 13.17
N ARG A 150 -9.84 0.39 13.73
CA ARG A 150 -11.19 0.42 14.34
C ARG A 150 -12.31 0.19 13.32
N ALA A 151 -12.20 0.79 12.13
CA ALA A 151 -13.17 0.57 11.05
C ALA A 151 -13.19 -0.90 10.58
N ASN A 152 -12.01 -1.51 10.38
CA ASN A 152 -11.89 -2.92 10.01
C ASN A 152 -12.47 -3.83 11.10
N ALA A 153 -12.20 -3.54 12.37
CA ALA A 153 -12.68 -4.30 13.51
C ALA A 153 -14.20 -4.23 13.66
N ALA A 154 -14.78 -3.04 13.51
CA ALA A 154 -16.23 -2.85 13.56
C ALA A 154 -16.94 -3.64 12.45
N CYS A 155 -16.39 -3.63 11.22
CA CYS A 155 -16.92 -4.42 10.11
C CYS A 155 -16.84 -5.93 10.41
N ALA A 156 -15.73 -6.41 10.96
CA ALA A 156 -15.56 -7.82 11.33
C ALA A 156 -16.55 -8.26 12.42
N GLN A 157 -16.71 -7.46 13.46
CA GLN A 157 -17.68 -7.73 14.53
C GLN A 157 -19.11 -7.74 13.99
N PHE A 158 -19.47 -6.76 13.15
CA PHE A 158 -20.80 -6.69 12.57
C PHE A 158 -21.08 -7.85 11.60
N SER A 159 -20.07 -8.28 10.83
CA SER A 159 -20.20 -9.40 9.90
C SER A 159 -20.60 -10.70 10.59
N ARG A 160 -20.16 -10.94 11.83
CA ARG A 160 -20.58 -12.11 12.62
C ARG A 160 -22.07 -12.05 12.98
N ILE A 161 -22.62 -10.87 13.28
CA ILE A 161 -24.05 -10.69 13.54
C ILE A 161 -24.86 -11.01 12.28
N VAL A 162 -24.40 -10.50 11.13
CA VAL A 162 -25.03 -10.79 9.83
C VAL A 162 -24.96 -12.29 9.52
N ALA A 163 -23.80 -12.92 9.66
CA ALA A 163 -23.60 -14.34 9.43
C ALA A 163 -24.47 -15.21 10.35
N ALA A 164 -24.55 -14.87 11.64
CA ALA A 164 -25.38 -15.59 12.60
C ALA A 164 -26.86 -15.57 12.19
N ARG A 165 -27.35 -14.45 11.65
CA ARG A 165 -28.71 -14.34 11.10
C ARG A 165 -28.88 -15.18 9.83
N ILE A 166 -27.98 -15.05 8.85
CA ILE A 166 -28.04 -15.79 7.57
C ILE A 166 -28.03 -17.31 7.81
N TYR A 167 -27.12 -17.80 8.63
CA TYR A 167 -26.94 -19.23 8.84
C TYR A 167 -27.79 -19.79 9.99
N SER A 168 -28.47 -18.93 10.75
CA SER A 168 -29.25 -19.29 11.95
C SER A 168 -28.39 -20.08 12.95
N THR A 169 -27.17 -19.61 13.19
CA THR A 169 -26.18 -20.27 14.07
C THR A 169 -25.83 -19.41 15.27
N GLN A 170 -25.63 -20.05 16.41
CA GLN A 170 -25.07 -19.46 17.63
C GLN A 170 -23.64 -19.94 17.89
N LYS A 171 -23.09 -20.79 17.00
CA LYS A 171 -21.69 -21.23 17.11
C LYS A 171 -20.76 -20.06 16.84
N HIS A 172 -19.62 -20.06 17.52
CA HIS A 172 -18.56 -19.11 17.24
C HIS A 172 -18.12 -19.22 15.79
N ILE A 173 -17.96 -18.07 15.14
CA ILE A 173 -17.46 -17.95 13.77
C ILE A 173 -16.03 -17.44 13.86
N TYR A 174 -15.09 -18.26 13.39
CA TYR A 174 -13.67 -17.97 13.44
C TYR A 174 -13.27 -16.96 12.36
N GLY A 175 -12.63 -15.88 12.75
CA GLY A 175 -12.22 -14.80 11.85
C GLY A 175 -10.71 -14.70 11.67
N TYR A 176 -10.25 -14.49 10.43
CA TYR A 176 -8.83 -14.31 10.14
C TYR A 176 -8.56 -13.05 9.32
N ALA A 177 -7.67 -12.20 9.82
CA ALA A 177 -7.23 -10.98 9.13
C ALA A 177 -5.92 -11.22 8.37
N PHE A 178 -5.76 -10.62 7.19
CA PHE A 178 -4.49 -10.67 6.47
C PHE A 178 -4.26 -9.38 5.67
N GLY A 179 -3.00 -8.99 5.51
CA GLY A 179 -2.63 -7.74 4.86
C GLY A 179 -1.12 -7.60 4.70
N GLY A 180 -0.71 -6.95 3.61
CA GLY A 180 0.69 -6.80 3.20
C GLY A 180 1.22 -5.40 3.36
N SER A 181 2.50 -5.20 3.67
CA SER A 181 3.12 -3.87 3.75
C SER A 181 2.36 -2.96 4.73
N GLY A 182 1.79 -1.84 4.29
CA GLY A 182 0.85 -1.02 5.09
C GLY A 182 -0.29 -1.82 5.72
N GLY A 183 -0.75 -2.88 5.05
CA GLY A 183 -1.84 -3.74 5.50
C GLY A 183 -1.38 -4.65 6.63
N ALA A 184 -0.09 -4.99 6.67
CA ALA A 184 0.49 -5.71 7.79
C ALA A 184 0.50 -4.83 9.05
N TYR A 185 0.89 -3.55 8.94
CA TYR A 185 0.80 -2.58 10.04
C TYR A 185 -0.63 -2.45 10.58
N ARG A 186 -1.63 -2.36 9.69
CA ARG A 186 -3.05 -2.30 10.08
C ARG A 186 -3.54 -3.61 10.71
N THR A 187 -3.10 -4.75 10.17
CA THR A 187 -3.43 -6.08 10.70
C THR A 187 -2.90 -6.26 12.12
N ILE A 188 -1.61 -5.97 12.36
CA ILE A 188 -1.04 -6.06 13.72
C ILE A 188 -1.63 -4.99 14.64
N GLY A 189 -1.85 -3.76 14.14
CA GLY A 189 -2.50 -2.70 14.90
C GLY A 189 -3.88 -3.14 15.39
N GLY A 190 -4.66 -3.81 14.54
CA GLY A 190 -5.93 -4.39 14.93
C GLY A 190 -5.81 -5.50 15.97
N LEU A 191 -4.89 -6.45 15.79
CA LEU A 191 -4.73 -7.56 16.73
C LEU A 191 -4.27 -7.13 18.12
N GLU A 192 -3.38 -6.14 18.20
CA GLU A 192 -2.82 -5.68 19.47
C GLU A 192 -3.77 -4.74 20.23
N ASN A 193 -4.72 -4.10 19.52
CA ASN A 193 -5.57 -3.04 20.08
C ASN A 193 -7.06 -3.38 20.08
N THR A 194 -7.43 -4.60 19.71
CA THR A 194 -8.81 -5.07 19.77
C THR A 194 -8.91 -6.46 20.38
N ASP A 195 -10.02 -6.73 21.06
CA ASP A 195 -10.28 -8.00 21.73
C ASP A 195 -11.39 -8.77 21.02
N GLY A 196 -11.15 -10.05 20.73
CA GLY A 196 -12.16 -10.96 20.20
C GLY A 196 -12.65 -10.66 18.78
N VAL A 197 -11.92 -9.82 18.04
CA VAL A 197 -12.28 -9.43 16.67
C VAL A 197 -11.81 -10.45 15.65
N TRP A 198 -10.60 -10.97 15.79
CA TRP A 198 -10.03 -12.03 14.95
C TRP A 198 -9.43 -13.13 15.83
N ASP A 199 -9.55 -14.36 15.38
CA ASP A 199 -9.02 -15.57 16.04
C ASP A 199 -7.59 -15.86 15.59
N GLY A 200 -7.21 -15.39 14.40
CA GLY A 200 -5.84 -15.37 13.94
C GLY A 200 -5.59 -14.38 12.82
N ALA A 201 -4.34 -14.29 12.38
CA ALA A 201 -3.97 -13.40 11.29
C ALA A 201 -2.72 -13.81 10.53
N VAL A 202 -2.61 -13.28 9.31
CA VAL A 202 -1.46 -13.44 8.41
C VAL A 202 -0.98 -12.08 7.92
N PRO A 203 -0.30 -11.27 8.75
CA PRO A 203 0.43 -10.11 8.26
C PRO A 203 1.64 -10.56 7.42
N TYR A 204 1.85 -9.91 6.28
CA TYR A 204 2.98 -10.22 5.39
C TYR A 204 3.78 -9.00 4.99
N VAL A 205 5.09 -9.14 4.81
CA VAL A 205 5.98 -8.03 4.41
C VAL A 205 5.89 -6.86 5.42
N LEU A 206 5.95 -7.18 6.72
CA LEU A 206 5.83 -6.21 7.81
C LEU A 206 7.15 -5.44 8.00
N GLY A 207 7.06 -4.11 8.13
CA GLY A 207 8.17 -3.26 8.57
C GLY A 207 8.18 -3.05 10.09
N SER A 208 9.35 -2.78 10.67
CA SER A 208 9.46 -2.29 12.05
C SER A 208 9.06 -0.81 12.16
N PRO A 209 9.02 -0.23 13.37
CA PRO A 209 8.85 1.19 13.58
C PRO A 209 9.88 2.09 12.90
N MET A 210 11.00 1.55 12.40
CA MET A 210 12.01 2.33 11.68
C MET A 210 11.99 2.13 10.17
N ALA A 211 11.05 1.34 9.63
CA ALA A 211 11.04 1.05 8.19
C ALA A 211 10.63 2.25 7.34
N ILE A 212 9.55 2.96 7.70
CA ILE A 212 9.03 4.10 6.94
C ILE A 212 9.56 5.41 7.55
N PRO A 213 10.28 6.29 6.83
CA PRO A 213 10.59 6.25 5.40
C PRO A 213 11.93 5.57 5.07
N ASN A 214 12.72 5.17 6.06
CA ASN A 214 14.15 4.87 5.91
C ASN A 214 14.49 3.75 4.92
N VAL A 215 13.72 2.66 4.89
CA VAL A 215 14.00 1.53 3.99
C VAL A 215 13.94 1.97 2.52
N PHE A 216 13.02 2.88 2.19
CA PHE A 216 12.94 3.46 0.85
C PHE A 216 14.17 4.32 0.55
N THR A 217 14.61 5.16 1.48
CA THR A 217 15.75 6.06 1.25
C THR A 217 17.03 5.28 0.99
N VAL A 218 17.27 4.21 1.78
CA VAL A 218 18.40 3.28 1.60
C VAL A 218 18.44 2.74 0.16
N ARG A 219 17.32 2.23 -0.35
CA ARG A 219 17.25 1.69 -1.71
C ARG A 219 17.44 2.76 -2.76
N ILE A 220 16.74 3.89 -2.65
CA ILE A 220 16.81 4.98 -3.63
C ILE A 220 18.25 5.52 -3.72
N TYR A 221 18.96 5.63 -2.60
CA TYR A 221 20.39 5.97 -2.60
C TYR A 221 21.22 4.96 -3.39
N ALA A 222 21.04 3.66 -3.15
CA ALA A 222 21.75 2.62 -3.90
C ALA A 222 21.39 2.63 -5.39
N MET A 223 20.12 2.83 -5.74
CA MET A 223 19.66 2.98 -7.14
C MET A 223 20.36 4.13 -7.85
N ARG A 224 20.56 5.27 -7.17
CA ARG A 224 21.29 6.40 -7.74
C ARG A 224 22.74 6.04 -8.03
N ILE A 225 23.44 5.51 -7.02
CA ILE A 225 24.89 5.28 -7.09
C ILE A 225 25.24 4.11 -8.02
N LEU A 226 24.44 3.04 -8.01
CA LEU A 226 24.75 1.78 -8.69
C LEU A 226 24.08 1.63 -10.06
N HIS A 227 23.44 2.68 -10.58
CA HIS A 227 22.63 2.66 -11.80
C HIS A 227 23.30 1.91 -12.97
N ASP A 228 24.55 2.25 -13.27
CA ASP A 228 25.30 1.66 -14.39
C ASP A 228 25.96 0.32 -14.04
N LYS A 229 25.88 -0.10 -12.78
CA LYS A 229 26.54 -1.30 -12.24
C LYS A 229 25.58 -2.45 -12.01
N PHE A 230 24.27 -2.21 -11.99
CA PHE A 230 23.29 -3.27 -11.81
C PHE A 230 23.42 -4.46 -12.77
N PRO A 231 23.68 -4.28 -14.09
CA PRO A 231 23.90 -5.43 -14.97
C PRO A 231 25.02 -6.35 -14.47
N GLN A 232 26.14 -5.77 -14.04
CA GLN A 232 27.30 -6.50 -13.52
C GLN A 232 27.04 -7.10 -12.12
N ILE A 233 26.35 -6.36 -11.24
CA ILE A 233 25.98 -6.85 -9.91
C ILE A 233 25.05 -8.07 -10.04
N VAL A 234 24.04 -7.98 -10.91
CA VAL A 234 23.09 -9.08 -11.15
C VAL A 234 23.79 -10.30 -11.74
N ASP A 235 24.64 -10.12 -12.76
CA ASP A 235 25.43 -11.22 -13.32
C ASP A 235 26.31 -11.91 -12.25
N ALA A 236 26.91 -11.13 -11.33
CA ALA A 236 27.75 -11.68 -10.27
C ALA A 236 26.99 -12.52 -9.23
N ILE A 237 25.70 -12.25 -8.98
CA ILE A 237 24.90 -12.96 -7.97
C ILE A 237 24.09 -14.15 -8.54
N GLU A 238 24.07 -14.31 -9.85
CA GLU A 238 23.47 -15.48 -10.51
C GLU A 238 24.30 -16.76 -10.27
N PRO A 239 23.70 -17.96 -10.43
CA PRO A 239 24.43 -19.22 -10.29
C PRO A 239 25.67 -19.29 -11.20
N GLY A 240 26.86 -19.47 -10.59
CA GLY A 240 28.13 -19.47 -11.32
C GLY A 240 28.77 -18.09 -11.49
N GLY A 241 28.15 -17.04 -10.96
CA GLY A 241 28.71 -15.68 -10.89
C GLY A 241 29.88 -15.55 -9.92
N GLY A 242 30.28 -14.30 -9.67
CA GLY A 242 31.50 -13.96 -8.92
C GLY A 242 31.27 -12.93 -7.81
N ASP A 243 32.26 -12.07 -7.62
CA ASP A 243 32.20 -11.01 -6.62
C ASP A 243 31.39 -9.81 -7.12
N MET A 244 30.26 -9.52 -6.47
CA MET A 244 29.40 -8.36 -6.78
C MET A 244 30.09 -7.01 -6.55
N TYR A 245 31.21 -6.97 -5.84
CA TYR A 245 32.02 -5.76 -5.63
C TYR A 245 33.14 -5.57 -6.67
N ALA A 246 33.37 -6.54 -7.55
CA ALA A 246 34.40 -6.44 -8.58
C ALA A 246 34.13 -5.25 -9.49
N GLY A 247 35.16 -4.47 -9.82
CA GLY A 247 35.04 -3.32 -10.74
C GLY A 247 34.32 -2.09 -10.18
N LEU A 248 33.80 -2.14 -8.95
CA LEU A 248 33.19 -0.98 -8.29
C LEU A 248 34.26 -0.02 -7.76
N ASN A 249 33.99 1.28 -7.88
CA ASN A 249 34.78 2.33 -7.21
C ASN A 249 34.43 2.39 -5.71
N ASP A 250 35.12 3.23 -4.94
CA ASP A 250 34.94 3.29 -3.48
C ASP A 250 33.53 3.74 -3.06
N GLU A 251 32.93 4.68 -3.77
CA GLU A 251 31.56 5.15 -3.48
C GLU A 251 30.53 4.06 -3.81
N GLU A 252 30.68 3.39 -4.95
CA GLU A 252 29.83 2.28 -5.36
C GLU A 252 29.92 1.10 -4.38
N LYS A 253 31.14 0.74 -3.94
CA LYS A 253 31.34 -0.29 -2.91
C LYS A 253 30.68 0.08 -1.59
N GLN A 254 30.81 1.33 -1.17
CA GLN A 254 30.16 1.82 0.06
C GLN A 254 28.64 1.77 -0.06
N ALA A 255 28.07 2.22 -1.19
CA ALA A 255 26.63 2.17 -1.41
C ALA A 255 26.09 0.73 -1.43
N LEU A 256 26.75 -0.20 -2.13
CA LEU A 256 26.37 -1.61 -2.16
C LEU A 256 26.51 -2.28 -0.78
N THR A 257 27.56 -1.93 -0.03
CA THR A 257 27.75 -2.42 1.34
C THR A 257 26.65 -1.91 2.27
N GLU A 258 26.34 -0.62 2.19
CA GLU A 258 25.37 0.04 3.06
C GLU A 258 23.97 -0.55 2.87
N VAL A 259 23.49 -0.63 1.63
CA VAL A 259 22.16 -1.19 1.31
C VAL A 259 22.06 -2.66 1.72
N THR A 260 23.12 -3.44 1.50
CA THR A 260 23.17 -4.86 1.91
C THR A 260 23.15 -5.00 3.43
N LYS A 261 23.94 -4.21 4.17
CA LYS A 261 23.96 -4.23 5.65
C LYS A 261 22.66 -3.71 6.26
N MET A 262 21.98 -2.78 5.59
CA MET A 262 20.63 -2.35 5.95
C MET A 262 19.58 -3.44 5.72
N GLY A 263 19.91 -4.51 5.00
CA GLY A 263 19.08 -5.70 4.85
C GLY A 263 18.37 -5.82 3.51
N PHE A 264 18.70 -4.99 2.51
CA PHE A 264 18.25 -5.22 1.15
C PHE A 264 18.84 -6.56 0.65
N PRO A 265 18.02 -7.51 0.19
CA PRO A 265 18.53 -8.79 -0.27
C PRO A 265 19.24 -8.60 -1.62
N PRO A 266 20.55 -8.90 -1.74
CA PRO A 266 21.27 -8.69 -3.00
C PRO A 266 20.60 -9.36 -4.20
N LYS A 267 19.98 -10.53 -3.99
CA LYS A 267 19.22 -11.24 -5.03
C LYS A 267 18.09 -10.42 -5.64
N ALA A 268 17.45 -9.53 -4.89
CA ALA A 268 16.37 -8.67 -5.41
C ALA A 268 16.84 -7.64 -6.44
N TRP A 269 18.16 -7.47 -6.65
CA TRP A 269 18.66 -6.64 -7.74
C TRP A 269 18.27 -7.17 -9.12
N PHE A 270 17.83 -8.43 -9.27
CA PHE A 270 17.27 -8.93 -10.53
C PHE A 270 16.16 -8.02 -11.09
N ALA A 271 15.41 -7.35 -10.20
CA ALA A 271 14.30 -6.47 -10.54
C ALA A 271 14.72 -5.03 -10.86
N TYR A 272 16.02 -4.68 -10.90
CA TYR A 272 16.48 -3.27 -11.00
C TYR A 272 15.87 -2.48 -12.16
N LYS A 273 15.53 -3.13 -13.28
CA LYS A 273 14.92 -2.49 -14.46
C LYS A 273 13.49 -2.01 -14.22
N THR A 274 12.76 -2.69 -13.34
CA THR A 274 11.35 -2.39 -13.01
C THR A 274 11.20 -1.81 -11.61
N MET A 275 12.30 -1.76 -10.85
CA MET A 275 12.36 -1.20 -9.51
C MET A 275 12.24 0.32 -9.58
N GLY A 276 11.26 0.87 -8.89
CA GLY A 276 10.98 2.32 -8.87
C GLY A 276 10.97 2.88 -7.46
N LEU A 277 10.41 4.08 -7.30
CA LEU A 277 10.27 4.73 -5.99
C LEU A 277 9.18 4.13 -5.08
N HIS A 278 8.25 3.38 -5.67
CA HIS A 278 7.10 2.75 -4.98
C HIS A 278 6.33 3.76 -4.11
N ALA A 279 6.14 3.49 -2.81
CA ALA A 279 5.34 4.34 -1.93
C ALA A 279 6.05 5.62 -1.48
N PHE A 280 7.37 5.75 -1.72
CA PHE A 280 8.14 6.91 -1.26
C PHE A 280 7.61 8.28 -1.73
N PRO A 281 7.15 8.47 -2.98
CA PRO A 281 6.54 9.72 -3.44
C PRO A 281 5.36 10.19 -2.58
N VAL A 282 4.56 9.26 -2.04
CA VAL A 282 3.42 9.59 -1.17
C VAL A 282 3.90 9.97 0.24
N LEU A 283 5.00 9.39 0.70
CA LEU A 283 5.60 9.66 2.01
C LEU A 283 6.42 10.95 2.03
N TYR A 284 7.04 11.28 0.90
CA TYR A 284 8.01 12.36 0.76
C TYR A 284 7.48 13.73 1.21
N PRO A 285 6.26 14.18 0.85
CA PRO A 285 5.68 15.41 1.39
C PRO A 285 5.58 15.41 2.92
N GLY A 286 5.25 14.26 3.53
CA GLY A 286 5.20 14.10 4.98
C GLY A 286 6.58 14.23 5.63
N VAL A 287 7.63 13.70 5.01
CA VAL A 287 9.02 13.87 5.47
C VAL A 287 9.41 15.35 5.45
N LYS A 288 9.10 16.05 4.35
CA LYS A 288 9.35 17.50 4.22
C LYS A 288 8.60 18.32 5.25
N MET A 289 7.35 17.98 5.51
CA MET A 289 6.53 18.68 6.49
C MET A 289 7.05 18.48 7.90
N ALA A 290 7.42 17.24 8.26
CA ALA A 290 7.87 16.90 9.60
C ALA A 290 9.28 17.42 9.92
N ASP A 291 10.18 17.47 8.93
CA ASP A 291 11.57 17.90 9.12
C ASP A 291 12.04 18.84 7.99
N ALA A 292 11.33 19.95 7.79
CA ALA A 292 11.64 20.92 6.75
C ALA A 292 13.09 21.46 6.84
N LYS A 293 13.61 21.59 8.07
CA LYS A 293 14.97 22.10 8.31
C LYS A 293 16.04 21.17 7.75
N TYR A 294 15.79 19.86 7.68
CA TYR A 294 16.76 18.90 7.16
C TYR A 294 17.20 19.24 5.74
N PHE A 295 16.25 19.61 4.88
CA PHE A 295 16.51 19.85 3.48
C PHE A 295 17.42 21.07 3.26
N THR A 296 17.32 22.08 4.11
CA THR A 296 18.28 23.21 4.11
C THR A 296 19.62 22.80 4.74
N ASP A 297 19.60 22.11 5.88
CA ASP A 297 20.81 21.70 6.60
C ASP A 297 21.69 20.78 5.75
N PHE A 298 21.07 19.87 5.00
CA PHE A 298 21.76 18.91 4.13
C PHE A 298 22.73 19.60 3.17
N TRP A 299 22.38 20.77 2.65
CA TRP A 299 23.21 21.52 1.69
C TRP A 299 24.17 22.52 2.33
N THR A 300 24.00 22.84 3.62
CA THR A 300 24.63 24.02 4.25
C THR A 300 25.43 23.72 5.52
N VAL A 301 25.13 22.61 6.22
CA VAL A 301 25.77 22.27 7.50
C VAL A 301 26.84 21.19 7.28
N PRO A 302 28.09 21.38 7.76
CA PRO A 302 29.15 20.39 7.64
C PRO A 302 28.76 19.01 8.18
N GLY A 303 29.20 17.94 7.50
CA GLY A 303 28.91 16.56 7.86
C GLY A 303 27.70 15.95 7.11
N TYR A 304 26.91 16.76 6.40
CA TYR A 304 25.95 16.27 5.41
C TYR A 304 26.61 16.17 4.03
N ASP A 305 26.27 15.12 3.27
CA ASP A 305 26.81 14.88 1.91
C ASP A 305 26.63 16.10 0.99
N GLY A 306 25.48 16.78 1.10
CA GLY A 306 25.19 17.97 0.31
C GLY A 306 26.05 19.16 0.67
N ALA A 307 26.64 19.26 1.85
CA ALA A 307 27.49 20.38 2.25
C ALA A 307 28.92 20.23 1.71
N ASP A 308 29.39 19.00 1.48
CA ASP A 308 30.66 18.71 0.82
C ASP A 308 30.59 19.07 -0.67
N SER A 309 31.51 19.93 -1.13
CA SER A 309 31.57 20.36 -2.52
C SER A 309 32.12 19.29 -3.48
N THR A 310 32.81 18.28 -2.94
CA THR A 310 33.43 17.19 -3.71
C THR A 310 32.53 15.96 -3.84
N ASN A 311 31.47 15.87 -3.03
CA ASN A 311 30.54 14.75 -3.02
C ASN A 311 29.79 14.62 -4.37
N SER A 312 29.58 13.38 -4.81
CA SER A 312 28.91 13.07 -6.09
C SER A 312 27.50 13.64 -6.19
N VAL A 313 26.79 13.82 -5.07
CA VAL A 313 25.41 14.36 -5.03
C VAL A 313 25.32 15.76 -5.62
N ARG A 314 26.40 16.55 -5.54
CA ARG A 314 26.47 17.89 -6.15
C ARG A 314 26.41 17.84 -7.67
N LYS A 315 26.98 16.79 -8.29
CA LYS A 315 27.08 16.64 -9.75
C LYS A 315 25.73 16.35 -10.41
N VAL A 316 24.81 15.74 -9.67
CA VAL A 316 23.47 15.35 -10.14
C VAL A 316 22.38 16.30 -9.66
N ARG A 317 22.75 17.41 -9.01
CA ARG A 317 21.81 18.42 -8.53
C ARG A 317 21.31 19.27 -9.71
N ILE A 318 20.00 19.33 -9.87
CA ILE A 318 19.30 20.09 -10.90
C ILE A 318 18.52 21.22 -10.23
N GLN A 319 18.69 22.44 -10.74
CA GLN A 319 17.89 23.63 -10.41
C GLN A 319 17.64 24.42 -11.70
N GLN A 320 16.81 23.85 -12.58
CA GLN A 320 16.61 24.34 -13.94
C GLN A 320 15.35 25.22 -14.02
N SER A 321 15.51 26.49 -14.37
CA SER A 321 14.37 27.36 -14.71
C SER A 321 13.92 27.11 -16.15
N SER A 322 12.61 27.09 -16.39
CA SER A 322 12.02 26.96 -17.72
C SER A 322 10.60 27.53 -17.76
N LYS A 323 9.90 27.34 -18.88
CA LYS A 323 8.48 27.64 -19.05
C LYS A 323 7.73 26.43 -19.58
N ILE A 324 6.45 26.31 -19.22
CA ILE A 324 5.57 25.30 -19.78
C ILE A 324 5.30 25.62 -21.25
N LYS A 325 5.87 24.83 -22.16
CA LYS A 325 5.66 24.93 -23.61
C LYS A 325 4.37 24.24 -24.06
N MET A 326 4.06 23.09 -23.46
CA MET A 326 2.87 22.31 -23.79
C MET A 326 2.36 21.54 -22.58
N ILE A 327 1.04 21.44 -22.47
CA ILE A 327 0.35 20.54 -21.54
C ILE A 327 0.02 19.26 -22.29
N ILE A 328 0.51 18.13 -21.78
CA ILE A 328 0.32 16.82 -22.40
C ILE A 328 -0.74 16.07 -21.60
N THR A 329 -1.90 15.84 -22.22
CA THR A 329 -2.98 15.01 -21.68
C THR A 329 -2.74 13.53 -22.01
N THR A 330 -3.51 12.64 -21.37
CA THR A 330 -3.48 11.18 -21.61
C THR A 330 -3.54 10.84 -23.11
N ASP A 331 -4.43 11.47 -23.88
CA ASP A 331 -4.58 11.22 -25.32
C ASP A 331 -3.35 11.61 -26.14
N LEU A 332 -2.60 12.62 -25.69
CA LEU A 332 -1.39 13.10 -26.35
C LEU A 332 -0.15 12.31 -25.93
N ALA A 333 -0.13 11.75 -24.72
CA ALA A 333 1.03 11.04 -24.18
C ALA A 333 1.46 9.84 -25.06
N ALA A 334 0.52 9.10 -25.65
CA ALA A 334 0.82 8.00 -26.57
C ALA A 334 1.60 8.45 -27.81
N LYS A 335 1.35 9.66 -28.33
CA LYS A 335 2.07 10.22 -29.49
C LYS A 335 3.51 10.60 -29.17
N PHE A 336 3.81 10.85 -27.90
CA PHE A 336 5.14 11.20 -27.42
C PHE A 336 5.90 10.01 -26.83
N GLY A 337 5.37 8.78 -26.92
CA GLY A 337 5.98 7.59 -26.33
C GLY A 337 6.06 7.65 -24.80
N ILE A 338 5.26 8.51 -24.15
CA ILE A 338 5.22 8.60 -22.70
C ILE A 338 4.40 7.39 -22.20
N PRO A 339 4.97 6.56 -21.31
CA PRO A 339 4.23 5.44 -20.73
C PRO A 339 2.96 5.96 -20.07
N GLN A 340 1.81 5.41 -20.45
CA GLN A 340 0.55 5.76 -19.80
C GLN A 340 0.58 5.19 -18.38
N PRO A 341 0.16 5.96 -17.36
CA PRO A 341 -0.11 5.37 -16.06
C PRO A 341 -1.13 4.25 -16.27
N GLU A 342 -0.85 3.04 -15.78
CA GLU A 342 -1.87 2.00 -15.66
C GLU A 342 -3.09 2.65 -15.01
N ASN A 343 -4.25 2.55 -15.67
CA ASN A 343 -5.46 3.30 -15.32
C ASN A 343 -5.60 3.41 -13.80
N ALA A 344 -5.48 4.64 -13.28
CA ALA A 344 -5.63 4.95 -11.86
C ALA A 344 -7.04 4.55 -11.42
N GLY A 345 -7.21 3.31 -10.97
CA GLY A 345 -8.53 2.68 -10.84
C GLY A 345 -8.53 1.16 -10.98
N GLN A 346 -7.66 0.57 -11.81
CA GLN A 346 -7.65 -0.88 -12.08
C GLN A 346 -6.67 -1.66 -11.21
N ALA A 347 -5.54 -1.07 -10.84
CA ALA A 347 -4.66 -1.60 -9.80
C ALA A 347 -5.11 -0.98 -8.47
N ARG A 348 -5.85 -1.72 -7.63
CA ARG A 348 -6.26 -1.30 -6.29
C ARG A 348 -6.03 -2.42 -5.27
N GLY A 349 -6.07 -2.08 -3.99
CA GLY A 349 -6.00 -3.03 -2.89
C GLY A 349 -4.60 -3.56 -2.54
N THR A 350 -3.67 -3.71 -3.47
CA THR A 350 -2.29 -4.19 -3.17
C THR A 350 -1.34 -3.06 -2.76
N ALA A 351 -0.19 -3.39 -2.16
CA ALA A 351 0.81 -2.38 -1.75
C ALA A 351 1.38 -1.60 -2.95
N ASP A 352 1.71 -2.29 -4.04
CA ASP A 352 2.26 -1.71 -5.26
C ASP A 352 1.26 -0.81 -5.99
N ALA A 353 -0.03 -1.03 -5.74
CA ALA A 353 -1.15 -0.30 -6.33
C ALA A 353 -1.67 0.84 -5.45
N ALA A 354 -1.65 0.66 -4.12
CA ALA A 354 -2.30 1.53 -3.14
C ALA A 354 -1.82 2.98 -3.20
N TRP A 355 -0.53 3.22 -3.48
CA TRP A 355 -0.01 4.58 -3.57
C TRP A 355 -0.54 5.33 -4.81
N LYS A 356 -0.96 4.61 -5.86
CA LYS A 356 -1.53 5.21 -7.09
C LYS A 356 -2.93 5.77 -6.86
N SER A 357 -3.72 5.23 -5.92
CA SER A 357 -5.09 5.67 -5.63
C SER A 357 -5.17 6.86 -4.67
N VAL A 358 -4.11 7.13 -3.89
CA VAL A 358 -4.06 8.22 -2.89
C VAL A 358 -4.06 9.63 -3.51
N GLY A 359 -3.99 9.77 -4.84
CA GLY A 359 -4.23 11.08 -5.48
C GLY A 359 -4.49 11.07 -6.98
N GLY A 360 -5.31 10.15 -7.46
CA GLY A 360 -5.83 10.19 -8.84
C GLY A 360 -7.32 10.50 -8.85
N ALA A 361 -7.71 11.61 -9.49
CA ALA A 361 -9.06 11.78 -10.03
C ALA A 361 -9.10 11.20 -11.45
N GLU A 362 -10.20 10.53 -11.81
CA GLU A 362 -10.40 10.00 -13.17
C GLU A 362 -10.70 11.11 -14.19
N GLY A 363 -10.05 11.04 -15.35
CA GLY A 363 -10.43 11.74 -16.59
C GLY A 363 -9.67 13.03 -16.93
N GLY A 364 -9.08 13.11 -18.13
CA GLY A 364 -8.74 14.35 -18.84
C GLY A 364 -7.60 15.23 -18.29
N MET A 365 -6.98 14.87 -17.16
CA MET A 365 -5.95 15.69 -16.52
C MET A 365 -4.58 15.58 -17.22
N PRO A 366 -3.72 16.62 -17.11
CA PRO A 366 -2.35 16.54 -17.59
C PRO A 366 -1.61 15.34 -17.00
N VAL A 367 -0.89 14.60 -17.84
CA VAL A 367 -0.01 13.49 -17.43
C VAL A 367 1.48 13.85 -17.58
N ALA A 368 1.77 14.91 -18.34
CA ALA A 368 3.10 15.47 -18.47
C ALA A 368 3.05 16.94 -18.90
N PHE A 369 4.17 17.64 -18.71
CA PHE A 369 4.39 18.95 -19.32
C PHE A 369 5.64 18.88 -20.20
N GLN A 370 5.57 19.53 -21.37
CA GLN A 370 6.77 19.85 -22.16
C GLN A 370 7.28 21.22 -21.71
N LEU A 371 8.58 21.30 -21.45
CA LEU A 371 9.29 22.52 -21.11
C LEU A 371 9.90 23.16 -22.37
N GLU A 372 10.23 24.45 -22.31
CA GLU A 372 10.96 25.12 -23.40
C GLU A 372 12.41 24.64 -23.52
N ASN A 373 13.00 24.20 -22.41
CA ASN A 373 14.39 23.76 -22.33
C ASN A 373 14.47 22.24 -22.20
N THR A 374 15.48 21.65 -22.82
CA THR A 374 15.89 20.27 -22.53
C THR A 374 16.43 20.19 -21.11
N LEU A 375 16.06 19.13 -20.41
CA LEU A 375 16.54 18.85 -19.06
C LEU A 375 17.91 18.15 -19.12
N PRO A 376 18.74 18.30 -18.07
CA PRO A 376 19.99 17.56 -17.98
C PRO A 376 19.72 16.05 -18.04
N ASP A 377 20.51 15.33 -18.83
CA ASP A 377 20.63 13.88 -18.74
C ASP A 377 21.39 13.54 -17.46
N ALA A 378 20.64 13.46 -16.38
CA ALA A 378 21.10 12.99 -15.09
C ALA A 378 20.17 11.85 -14.72
N ASN A 379 20.72 10.78 -14.14
CA ASN A 379 19.98 9.65 -13.57
C ASN A 379 18.92 10.14 -12.56
N TYR A 380 17.78 10.60 -13.07
CA TYR A 380 16.80 11.40 -12.38
C TYR A 380 15.81 10.45 -11.73
N LEU A 381 15.89 10.38 -10.41
CA LEU A 381 14.98 9.55 -9.63
C LEU A 381 13.79 10.33 -9.08
N GLY A 382 13.86 11.66 -8.99
CA GLY A 382 12.75 12.47 -8.50
C GLY A 382 13.14 13.90 -8.11
N GLY A 383 12.14 14.76 -7.96
CA GLY A 383 12.31 16.16 -7.56
C GLY A 383 10.99 16.92 -7.52
N ASP A 384 11.06 18.23 -7.31
CA ASP A 384 9.92 19.13 -7.30
C ASP A 384 9.91 20.02 -8.55
N LEU A 385 8.73 20.19 -9.14
CA LEU A 385 8.44 21.31 -10.03
C LEU A 385 7.83 22.44 -9.20
N ILE A 386 8.56 23.54 -9.09
CA ILE A 386 8.11 24.75 -8.38
C ILE A 386 7.48 25.69 -9.41
N ILE A 387 6.20 25.99 -9.24
CA ILE A 387 5.50 26.96 -10.10
C ILE A 387 5.85 28.38 -9.64
N LYS A 388 6.37 29.20 -10.56
CA LYS A 388 6.89 30.55 -10.26
C LYS A 388 5.94 31.68 -10.67
N SER A 389 5.10 31.46 -11.68
CA SER A 389 4.10 32.43 -12.15
C SER A 389 2.74 31.78 -12.41
N GLY A 390 1.74 32.57 -12.81
CA GLY A 390 0.38 32.10 -13.07
C GLY A 390 -0.45 31.85 -11.81
N ASP A 391 -1.64 31.27 -12.00
CA ASP A 391 -2.63 31.06 -10.92
C ASP A 391 -2.15 30.01 -9.89
N ALA A 392 -1.23 29.13 -10.29
CA ALA A 392 -0.60 28.12 -9.44
C ALA A 392 0.72 28.58 -8.81
N ALA A 393 1.09 29.87 -8.89
CA ALA A 393 2.35 30.37 -8.35
C ALA A 393 2.57 29.98 -6.87
N GLY A 394 3.77 29.51 -6.55
CA GLY A 394 4.16 29.04 -5.22
C GLY A 394 3.76 27.60 -4.90
N LYS A 395 2.98 26.93 -5.76
CA LYS A 395 2.69 25.50 -5.62
C LYS A 395 3.88 24.64 -6.07
N LYS A 396 3.93 23.41 -5.55
CA LYS A 396 4.93 22.40 -5.90
C LYS A 396 4.25 21.12 -6.35
N LEU A 397 4.81 20.47 -7.37
CA LEU A 397 4.40 19.15 -7.84
C LEU A 397 5.59 18.21 -7.73
N PHE A 398 5.37 16.98 -7.24
CA PHE A 398 6.39 15.96 -7.29
C PHE A 398 6.54 15.42 -8.72
N ILE A 399 7.77 15.36 -9.21
CA ILE A 399 8.12 14.88 -10.53
C ILE A 399 8.92 13.57 -10.35
N PRO A 400 8.32 12.39 -10.63
CA PRO A 400 9.01 11.12 -10.52
C PRO A 400 9.99 10.84 -11.67
N ASN A 401 9.78 11.45 -12.83
CA ASN A 401 10.53 11.11 -14.04
C ASN A 401 10.58 12.28 -15.02
N VAL A 402 11.68 12.33 -15.79
CA VAL A 402 11.92 13.30 -16.84
C VAL A 402 12.43 12.58 -18.09
N SER A 403 12.09 13.10 -19.27
CA SER A 403 12.54 12.57 -20.55
C SER A 403 12.72 13.72 -21.51
N ASP A 404 13.98 14.00 -21.88
CA ASP A 404 14.38 15.14 -22.70
C ASP A 404 13.85 16.49 -22.17
N ASP A 405 12.86 17.06 -22.84
CA ASP A 405 12.19 18.31 -22.47
C ASP A 405 10.85 18.07 -21.74
N LYS A 406 10.56 16.85 -21.30
CA LYS A 406 9.27 16.47 -20.71
C LYS A 406 9.44 16.10 -19.25
N ILE A 407 8.54 16.62 -18.44
CA ILE A 407 8.36 16.21 -17.04
C ILE A 407 7.09 15.37 -16.95
N ILE A 408 7.24 14.14 -16.45
CA ILE A 408 6.14 13.20 -16.30
C ILE A 408 5.54 13.42 -14.91
N LEU A 409 4.24 13.64 -14.84
CA LEU A 409 3.56 13.92 -13.59
C LEU A 409 3.28 12.62 -12.84
N GLY A 410 3.61 12.63 -11.55
CA GLY A 410 3.11 11.63 -10.62
C GLY A 410 1.72 12.00 -10.10
N THR A 411 1.39 11.47 -8.93
CA THR A 411 0.21 11.86 -8.17
C THR A 411 0.25 13.36 -7.85
N ALA A 412 -0.78 14.10 -8.27
CA ALA A 412 -0.84 15.56 -8.11
C ALA A 412 -2.27 16.03 -7.83
N ASP A 413 -2.40 17.14 -7.09
CA ASP A 413 -3.70 17.75 -6.82
C ASP A 413 -4.31 18.28 -8.13
N ALA A 414 -5.44 17.69 -8.52
CA ALA A 414 -6.18 18.06 -9.71
C ALA A 414 -6.52 19.56 -9.76
N LYS A 415 -6.79 20.19 -8.61
CA LYS A 415 -7.07 21.63 -8.55
C LYS A 415 -5.84 22.47 -8.90
N VAL A 416 -4.66 22.01 -8.51
CA VAL A 416 -3.40 22.68 -8.87
C VAL A 416 -3.10 22.47 -10.36
N LEU A 417 -3.27 21.25 -10.88
CA LEU A 417 -3.07 20.98 -12.30
C LEU A 417 -3.98 21.82 -13.21
N ALA A 418 -5.23 22.04 -12.80
CA ALA A 418 -6.17 22.88 -13.54
C ALA A 418 -5.81 24.38 -13.57
N GLN A 419 -4.92 24.83 -12.69
CA GLN A 419 -4.46 26.23 -12.62
C GLN A 419 -3.22 26.50 -13.47
N ILE A 420 -2.49 25.45 -13.88
CA ILE A 420 -1.24 25.57 -14.65
C ILE A 420 -1.55 25.77 -16.14
N LYS A 421 -0.87 26.73 -16.77
CA LYS A 421 -1.09 27.13 -18.16
C LYS A 421 0.23 27.11 -18.95
N VAL A 422 0.09 27.04 -20.28
CA VAL A 422 1.22 27.28 -21.20
C VAL A 422 1.76 28.69 -20.97
N GLY A 423 3.10 28.81 -20.89
CA GLY A 423 3.82 30.04 -20.60
C GLY A 423 4.17 30.26 -19.13
N ASP A 424 3.58 29.49 -18.20
CA ASP A 424 3.92 29.60 -16.78
C ASP A 424 5.40 29.27 -16.55
N GLU A 425 6.05 30.09 -15.73
CA GLU A 425 7.45 29.93 -15.32
C GLU A 425 7.55 28.87 -14.25
N VAL A 426 8.52 27.97 -14.38
CA VAL A 426 8.72 26.84 -13.48
C VAL A 426 10.20 26.63 -13.18
N VAL A 427 10.49 26.02 -12.03
CA VAL A 427 11.82 25.52 -11.68
C VAL A 427 11.73 24.04 -11.37
N LEU A 428 12.48 23.21 -12.11
CA LEU A 428 12.72 21.82 -11.74
C LEU A 428 13.88 21.77 -10.75
N ASP A 429 13.61 21.32 -9.53
CA ASP A 429 14.58 21.26 -8.44
C ASP A 429 14.56 19.87 -7.78
N ASN A 430 15.67 19.12 -7.87
CA ASN A 430 15.81 17.82 -7.21
C ASN A 430 16.57 17.87 -5.87
N SER A 431 16.93 19.06 -5.38
CA SER A 431 17.78 19.26 -4.19
C SER A 431 17.21 18.54 -2.97
N ASP A 432 15.92 18.71 -2.73
CA ASP A 432 15.28 18.13 -1.55
C ASP A 432 15.13 16.60 -1.71
N PHE A 433 14.92 16.11 -2.93
CA PHE A 433 14.79 14.68 -3.17
C PHE A 433 16.14 13.97 -3.01
N LEU A 434 17.23 14.57 -3.53
CA LEU A 434 18.60 14.08 -3.33
C LEU A 434 18.99 14.01 -1.86
N ALA A 435 18.62 15.02 -1.07
CA ALA A 435 18.80 14.99 0.38
C ALA A 435 18.06 13.80 1.00
N ALA A 436 16.80 13.58 0.61
CA ALA A 436 15.99 12.50 1.16
C ALA A 436 16.60 11.10 0.96
N GLN A 437 17.43 10.89 -0.07
CA GLN A 437 18.04 9.58 -0.35
C GLN A 437 18.95 9.10 0.77
N THR A 438 19.54 9.99 1.57
CA THR A 438 20.40 9.59 2.69
C THR A 438 19.77 9.84 4.06
N TYR A 439 18.46 10.11 4.11
CA TYR A 439 17.78 10.47 5.36
C TYR A 439 17.96 9.41 6.47
N HIS A 440 17.99 8.12 6.13
CA HIS A 440 18.20 7.01 7.07
C HIS A 440 19.50 7.12 7.88
N ARG A 441 20.55 7.75 7.34
CA ARG A 441 21.82 8.00 8.06
C ARG A 441 21.65 8.97 9.22
N HIS A 442 20.61 9.79 9.18
CA HIS A 442 20.29 10.85 10.15
C HIS A 442 19.12 10.49 11.07
N GLN A 443 18.77 9.20 11.10
CA GLN A 443 17.63 8.63 11.82
C GLN A 443 18.08 7.45 12.70
N VAL A 444 19.27 7.53 13.30
CA VAL A 444 19.87 6.43 14.09
C VAL A 444 19.01 6.15 15.34
N PRO A 445 18.34 4.99 15.42
CA PRO A 445 17.40 4.66 16.51
C PRO A 445 18.12 4.03 17.72
N GLY A 446 17.41 3.30 18.58
CA GLY A 446 18.00 2.51 19.66
C GLY A 446 18.79 1.28 19.16
N LYS A 447 19.41 0.55 20.10
CA LYS A 447 20.28 -0.62 19.79
C LYS A 447 19.51 -1.85 19.30
N GLU A 448 18.20 -1.87 19.49
CA GLU A 448 17.29 -2.91 19.00
C GLU A 448 17.19 -2.97 17.46
N TYR A 449 17.66 -1.93 16.76
CA TYR A 449 17.75 -1.88 15.31
C TYR A 449 19.22 -2.00 14.83
N HIS A 450 19.81 -3.16 15.08
CA HIS A 450 21.24 -3.46 14.86
C HIS A 450 21.78 -3.09 13.46
N VAL A 451 20.95 -3.08 12.42
CA VAL A 451 21.41 -2.71 11.07
C VAL A 451 21.91 -1.26 10.97
N TRP A 452 21.51 -0.38 11.91
CA TRP A 452 22.02 1.00 12.02
C TRP A 452 23.39 1.09 12.71
N ASP A 453 23.93 0.00 13.27
CA ASP A 453 25.22 0.04 13.97
C ASP A 453 26.38 0.42 13.04
N GLN A 454 26.22 0.20 11.72
CA GLN A 454 27.16 0.69 10.72
C GLN A 454 27.29 2.23 10.66
N PHE A 455 26.31 2.96 11.21
CA PHE A 455 26.31 4.42 11.30
C PHE A 455 26.77 4.91 12.68
N ARG A 456 27.38 4.04 13.49
CA ARG A 456 27.95 4.37 14.79
C ARG A 456 29.46 4.20 14.78
N ASP A 457 30.15 5.03 15.57
CA ASP A 457 31.55 4.83 15.88
C ASP A 457 31.75 3.74 16.94
N ALA A 458 33.02 3.45 17.28
CA ALA A 458 33.38 2.46 18.28
C ALA A 458 32.84 2.77 19.71
N THR A 459 32.42 4.01 19.97
CA THR A 459 31.80 4.42 21.23
C THR A 459 30.27 4.35 21.21
N GLY A 460 29.68 3.97 20.07
CA GLY A 460 28.24 3.88 19.84
C GLY A 460 27.60 5.21 19.41
N LYS A 461 28.37 6.27 19.19
CA LYS A 461 27.86 7.58 18.76
C LYS A 461 27.64 7.61 17.24
N PRO A 462 26.58 8.26 16.76
CA PRO A 462 26.34 8.43 15.33
C PRO A 462 27.50 9.13 14.62
N ILE A 463 27.93 8.61 13.47
CA ILE A 463 29.01 9.21 12.64
C ILE A 463 28.50 10.34 11.74
N TYR A 464 27.20 10.37 11.46
CA TYR A 464 26.54 11.43 10.68
C TYR A 464 25.77 12.39 11.60
N PRO A 465 25.58 13.66 11.20
CA PRO A 465 24.68 14.58 11.92
C PRO A 465 23.28 13.98 12.08
N GLN A 466 22.70 14.06 13.28
CA GLN A 466 21.38 13.48 13.56
C GLN A 466 20.29 14.55 13.59
N ARG A 467 19.05 14.13 13.29
CA ARG A 467 17.85 15.00 13.38
C ARG A 467 17.28 14.99 14.80
N PRO A 468 16.53 16.03 15.21
CA PRO A 468 16.01 16.13 16.57
C PRO A 468 14.88 15.13 16.87
N MET A 469 14.37 14.42 15.86
CA MET A 469 13.36 13.37 16.01
C MET A 469 13.62 12.18 15.06
N LEU A 470 13.03 11.05 15.41
CA LEU A 470 12.89 9.90 14.52
C LEU A 470 11.51 9.95 13.86
N LEU A 471 11.46 9.99 12.53
CA LEU A 471 10.22 9.97 11.76
C LEU A 471 9.61 8.57 11.70
N GLY A 472 10.46 7.53 11.75
CA GLY A 472 10.05 6.12 11.78
C GLY A 472 8.79 5.85 12.59
N PRO A 473 8.86 6.09 13.92
CA PRO A 473 7.75 5.83 14.82
C PRO A 473 6.47 6.62 14.47
N LEU A 474 6.60 7.87 14.01
CA LEU A 474 5.47 8.72 13.66
C LEU A 474 4.72 8.20 12.44
N PHE A 475 5.44 7.79 11.39
CA PHE A 475 4.85 7.19 10.20
C PHE A 475 4.25 5.81 10.49
N THR A 476 4.89 5.05 11.37
CA THR A 476 4.34 3.76 11.81
C THR A 476 3.02 3.96 12.56
N GLN A 477 2.96 4.88 13.52
CA GLN A 477 1.71 5.22 14.23
C GLN A 477 0.61 5.70 13.28
N ALA A 478 0.95 6.46 12.23
CA ALA A 478 0.00 6.85 11.20
C ALA A 478 -0.60 5.65 10.43
N ALA A 479 0.16 4.56 10.26
CA ALA A 479 -0.28 3.36 9.56
C ALA A 479 -0.97 2.33 10.46
N SER A 480 -0.39 1.99 11.62
CA SER A 480 -0.90 0.98 12.56
C SER A 480 -1.77 1.55 13.67
N GLY A 481 -1.92 2.88 13.76
CA GLY A 481 -2.66 3.57 14.83
C GLY A 481 -1.88 3.69 16.14
N VAL A 482 -0.98 2.73 16.41
CA VAL A 482 -0.06 2.71 17.54
C VAL A 482 1.30 2.15 17.11
N LEU A 483 2.31 2.18 17.98
CA LEU A 483 3.54 1.43 17.74
C LEU A 483 3.31 -0.05 18.09
N PRO A 484 3.68 -0.99 17.19
CA PRO A 484 3.56 -2.41 17.50
C PRO A 484 4.44 -2.81 18.69
N GLU A 485 3.84 -3.53 19.64
CA GLU A 485 4.50 -4.04 20.84
C GLU A 485 4.68 -5.56 20.84
N GLY A 486 4.09 -6.29 19.89
CA GLY A 486 4.13 -7.75 19.84
C GLY A 486 3.13 -8.42 20.80
N LYS A 487 2.20 -7.65 21.38
CA LYS A 487 1.22 -8.12 22.38
C LYS A 487 -0.16 -8.28 21.77
N PHE A 488 -0.54 -9.51 21.44
CA PHE A 488 -1.85 -9.80 20.86
C PHE A 488 -2.48 -11.06 21.46
N LYS A 489 -3.76 -11.25 21.18
CA LYS A 489 -4.49 -12.51 21.41
C LYS A 489 -4.71 -13.23 20.08
N GLY A 490 -4.77 -14.56 20.13
CA GLY A 490 -4.96 -15.39 18.93
C GLY A 490 -3.65 -15.90 18.33
N LYS A 491 -3.73 -16.44 17.11
CA LYS A 491 -2.60 -17.06 16.41
C LYS A 491 -2.15 -16.22 15.22
N VAL A 492 -0.85 -15.98 15.08
CA VAL A 492 -0.29 -15.17 13.99
C VAL A 492 0.72 -15.98 13.18
N ILE A 493 0.59 -15.93 11.85
CA ILE A 493 1.62 -16.37 10.90
C ILE A 493 2.19 -15.12 10.25
N LEU A 494 3.41 -14.75 10.62
CA LEU A 494 4.12 -13.62 10.00
C LEU A 494 4.86 -14.11 8.76
N LEU A 495 4.46 -13.67 7.57
CA LEU A 495 5.04 -14.13 6.30
C LEU A 495 6.02 -13.11 5.72
N GLY A 496 7.28 -13.52 5.53
CA GLY A 496 8.34 -12.71 4.94
C GLY A 496 8.81 -13.21 3.59
N SER A 497 9.32 -12.30 2.77
CA SER A 497 10.01 -12.62 1.52
C SER A 497 11.49 -12.29 1.67
N LEU A 498 12.36 -13.25 1.31
CA LEU A 498 13.81 -13.06 1.32
C LEU A 498 14.33 -12.37 0.05
N TRP A 499 13.44 -12.05 -0.89
CA TRP A 499 13.75 -11.49 -2.23
C TRP A 499 12.92 -10.24 -2.51
N ASP A 500 12.33 -9.64 -1.47
CA ASP A 500 11.52 -8.43 -1.59
C ASP A 500 12.42 -7.22 -1.88
N SER A 501 12.07 -6.41 -2.89
CA SER A 501 12.81 -5.17 -3.23
C SER A 501 12.39 -3.97 -2.37
N GLU A 502 11.33 -4.12 -1.57
CA GLU A 502 10.63 -3.04 -0.87
C GLU A 502 10.69 -3.16 0.64
N ALA A 503 10.81 -4.38 1.17
CA ALA A 503 10.91 -4.64 2.60
C ALA A 503 12.10 -5.55 2.94
N PHE A 504 12.74 -5.27 4.07
CA PHE A 504 13.93 -6.01 4.49
C PHE A 504 13.53 -7.10 5.49
N PRO A 505 13.94 -8.38 5.29
CA PRO A 505 13.46 -9.51 6.10
C PRO A 505 13.69 -9.36 7.62
N TRP A 506 14.76 -8.67 8.02
CA TRP A 506 15.09 -8.47 9.44
C TRP A 506 14.01 -7.70 10.20
N GLN A 507 13.19 -6.89 9.49
CA GLN A 507 12.07 -6.15 10.08
C GLN A 507 11.04 -7.09 10.75
N GLN A 508 10.88 -8.29 10.19
CA GLN A 508 9.97 -9.30 10.70
C GLN A 508 10.59 -10.12 11.83
N ASP A 509 11.91 -10.34 11.79
CA ASP A 509 12.63 -10.90 12.94
C ASP A 509 12.64 -9.94 14.14
N TRP A 510 12.70 -8.62 13.89
CA TRP A 510 12.49 -7.60 14.92
C TRP A 510 11.10 -7.77 15.57
N TYR A 511 10.04 -7.88 14.78
CA TYR A 511 8.69 -8.05 15.34
C TYR A 511 8.54 -9.39 16.07
N ARG A 512 9.11 -10.47 15.51
CA ARG A 512 9.17 -11.77 16.20
C ARG A 512 9.89 -11.68 17.55
N SER A 513 10.92 -10.86 17.66
CA SER A 513 11.62 -10.63 18.93
C SER A 513 10.74 -9.90 19.94
N LYS A 514 9.95 -8.91 19.49
CA LYS A 514 8.95 -8.23 20.34
C LYS A 514 7.88 -9.17 20.88
N VAL A 515 7.42 -10.13 20.09
CA VAL A 515 6.44 -11.15 20.53
C VAL A 515 6.99 -12.09 21.61
N LYS A 516 8.31 -12.22 21.74
CA LYS A 516 8.95 -13.06 22.76
C LYS A 516 9.21 -12.34 24.09
N GLU A 517 9.22 -11.01 24.07
CA GLU A 517 9.35 -10.16 25.27
C GLU A 517 8.04 -10.23 26.09
#